data_AF-A0A1G3H841-F1
#
_entry.id   AF-A0A1G3H841-F1
#
_cell.length_a   1.000
_cell.length_b   1.000
_cell.length_c   1.000
_cell.angle_alpha   90.00
_cell.angle_beta   90.00
_cell.angle_gamma   90.00
#
_symmetry.space_group_name_H-M   'P 1'
#
loop_
_entity.id
_entity.type
_entity.pdbx_description
1 polymer ?
#
loop_
_entity_poly.entity_id
_entity_poly.type
_entity_poly.pdbx_seq_one_letter_code
_entity_poly.pdbx_strand_id
1 'polypeptide(L)'
;MAPAIVGLIAFASGYQLEESKRFSASQQFLYEQKMRVWTSSAKHFSAYIANWNRLRGIAGLEAKTGSLTRDEKTRKNQYVRDRDIAWEGLESTLWEASLLFGPSARQAIDEYFAFEATQGNLRLSELAPAATWQMHRDRIMSQLRLEATPR
;
A
#
# COMPACT_ATOMS: atom_id res chain seq x y z
N MET A 1 -3.90 60.65 14.66
CA MET A 1 -4.09 59.70 13.54
C MET A 1 -3.20 58.45 13.72
N ALA A 2 -3.39 57.69 14.81
CA ALA A 2 -2.57 56.52 15.15
C ALA A 2 -3.35 55.19 15.39
N PRO A 3 -4.66 55.15 15.74
CA PRO A 3 -5.31 53.87 16.08
C PRO A 3 -5.73 53.03 14.87
N ALA A 4 -5.98 53.65 13.71
CA ALA A 4 -6.42 52.92 12.50
C ALA A 4 -5.31 52.05 11.87
N ILE A 5 -4.04 52.46 11.99
CA ILE A 5 -2.89 51.73 11.42
C ILE A 5 -2.57 50.48 12.27
N VAL A 6 -2.68 50.58 13.60
CA VAL A 6 -2.46 49.44 14.51
C VAL A 6 -3.53 48.35 14.33
N GLY A 7 -4.79 48.73 14.11
CA GLY A 7 -5.88 47.79 13.86
C GLY A 7 -5.72 46.98 12.56
N LEU A 8 -5.23 47.61 11.48
CA LEU A 8 -4.96 46.95 10.21
C LEU A 8 -3.78 45.96 10.31
N ILE A 9 -2.72 46.33 11.04
CA ILE A 9 -1.56 45.45 11.27
C ILE A 9 -1.97 44.23 12.12
N ALA A 10 -2.78 44.43 13.16
CA ALA A 10 -3.27 43.34 14.01
C ALA A 10 -4.20 42.36 13.25
N PHE A 11 -5.08 42.88 12.39
CA PHE A 11 -5.95 42.06 11.55
C PHE A 11 -5.17 41.26 10.50
N ALA A 12 -4.24 41.89 9.77
CA ALA A 12 -3.40 41.21 8.78
C ALA A 12 -2.50 40.13 9.43
N SER A 13 -1.95 40.42 10.61
CA SER A 13 -1.14 39.46 11.38
C SER A 13 -1.99 38.28 11.88
N GLY A 14 -3.23 38.54 12.33
CA GLY A 14 -4.18 37.51 12.74
C GLY A 14 -4.58 36.58 11.59
N TYR A 15 -4.87 37.15 10.41
CA TYR A 15 -5.21 36.38 9.22
C TYR A 15 -4.05 35.49 8.76
N GLN A 16 -2.82 36.03 8.72
CA GLN A 16 -1.62 35.25 8.38
C GLN A 16 -1.31 34.14 9.40
N LEU A 17 -1.58 34.38 10.69
CA LEU A 17 -1.41 33.38 11.74
C LEU A 17 -2.47 32.26 11.64
N GLU A 18 -3.72 32.59 11.31
CA GLU A 18 -4.76 31.59 11.08
C GLU A 18 -4.51 30.77 9.81
N GLU A 19 -4.08 31.42 8.74
CA GLU A 19 -3.76 30.76 7.47
C GLU A 19 -2.57 29.81 7.60
N SER A 20 -1.51 30.24 8.30
CA SER A 20 -0.36 29.36 8.60
C SER A 20 -0.74 28.18 9.51
N LYS A 21 -1.60 28.38 10.51
CA LYS A 21 -2.13 27.28 11.35
C LYS A 21 -2.98 26.30 10.55
N ARG A 22 -3.87 26.79 9.69
CA ARG A 22 -4.71 25.96 8.80
C ARG A 22 -3.87 25.20 7.78
N PHE A 23 -2.84 25.84 7.24
CA PHE A 23 -1.89 25.23 6.33
C PHE A 23 -1.10 24.11 7.02
N SER A 24 -0.58 24.37 8.23
CA SER A 24 0.10 23.36 9.05
C SER A 24 -0.81 22.18 9.41
N ALA A 25 -2.06 22.46 9.78
CA ALA A 25 -3.04 21.40 10.09
C ALA A 25 -3.40 20.57 8.85
N SER A 26 -3.54 21.21 7.68
CA SER A 26 -3.83 20.53 6.42
C SER A 26 -2.66 19.66 5.96
N GLN A 27 -1.42 20.14 6.11
CA GLN A 27 -0.23 19.34 5.84
C GLN A 27 -0.09 18.16 6.78
N GLN A 28 -0.35 18.36 8.08
CA GLN A 28 -0.33 17.29 9.06
C GLN A 28 -1.40 16.23 8.76
N PHE A 29 -2.63 16.66 8.43
CA PHE A 29 -3.69 15.74 8.02
C PHE A 29 -3.29 14.92 6.79
N LEU A 30 -2.75 15.57 5.75
CA LEU A 30 -2.30 14.89 4.55
C LEU A 30 -1.18 13.88 4.85
N TYR A 31 -0.22 14.26 5.70
CA TYR A 31 0.83 13.37 6.19
C TYR A 31 0.25 12.14 6.89
N GLU A 32 -0.68 12.33 7.82
CA GLU A 32 -1.34 11.25 8.55
C GLU A 32 -2.10 10.29 7.62
N GLN A 33 -2.81 10.82 6.61
CA GLN A 33 -3.46 9.98 5.59
C GLN A 33 -2.44 9.19 4.79
N LYS A 34 -1.36 9.83 4.31
CA LYS A 34 -0.31 9.15 3.56
C LYS A 34 0.34 8.04 4.39
N MET A 35 0.62 8.28 5.67
CA MET A 35 1.19 7.27 6.56
C MET A 35 0.21 6.11 6.84
N ARG A 36 -1.09 6.39 6.92
CA ARG A 36 -2.12 5.35 7.05
C ARG A 36 -2.16 4.45 5.81
N VAL A 37 -2.22 5.04 4.63
CA VAL A 37 -2.23 4.29 3.35
C VAL A 37 -0.94 3.48 3.20
N TRP A 38 0.22 4.07 3.52
CA TRP A 38 1.51 3.39 3.54
C TRP A 38 1.50 2.17 4.46
N THR A 39 1.08 2.34 5.72
CA THR A 39 1.04 1.25 6.71
C THR A 39 0.08 0.14 6.29
N SER A 40 -1.09 0.52 5.76
CA SER A 40 -2.09 -0.44 5.28
C SER A 40 -1.56 -1.24 4.09
N SER A 41 -0.99 -0.56 3.10
CA SER A 41 -0.37 -1.19 1.92
C SER A 41 0.72 -2.19 2.34
N ALA A 42 1.58 -1.81 3.28
CA ALA A 42 2.65 -2.70 3.79
C ALA A 42 2.10 -3.98 4.44
N LYS A 43 1.03 -3.85 5.23
CA LYS A 43 0.36 -4.98 5.87
C LYS A 43 -0.23 -5.93 4.83
N HIS A 44 -0.99 -5.40 3.87
CA HIS A 44 -1.65 -6.21 2.84
C HIS A 44 -0.64 -6.88 1.90
N PHE A 45 0.43 -6.19 1.49
CA PHE A 45 1.53 -6.79 0.74
C PHE A 45 2.16 -7.98 1.48
N SER A 46 2.45 -7.79 2.77
CA SER A 46 3.10 -8.83 3.58
C SER A 46 2.22 -10.07 3.71
N ALA A 47 0.91 -9.88 3.95
CA ALA A 47 -0.05 -10.97 4.01
C ALA A 47 -0.18 -11.69 2.65
N TYR A 48 -0.32 -10.94 1.58
CA TYR A 48 -0.48 -11.47 0.22
C TYR A 48 0.72 -12.33 -0.22
N ILE A 49 1.95 -11.80 -0.04
CA ILE A 49 3.18 -12.53 -0.37
C ILE A 49 3.35 -13.77 0.53
N ALA A 50 3.05 -13.66 1.82
CA ALA A 50 3.14 -14.79 2.74
C ALA A 50 2.18 -15.93 2.37
N ASN A 51 0.94 -15.61 2.00
CA ASN A 51 -0.04 -16.61 1.59
C ASN A 51 0.34 -17.28 0.26
N TRP A 52 0.90 -16.53 -0.70
CA TRP A 52 1.48 -17.13 -1.90
C TRP A 52 2.59 -18.13 -1.59
N ASN A 53 3.51 -17.79 -0.68
CA ASN A 53 4.59 -18.71 -0.29
C ASN A 53 4.06 -19.97 0.40
N ARG A 54 3.04 -19.84 1.26
CA ARG A 54 2.36 -20.99 1.87
C ARG A 54 1.66 -21.87 0.82
N LEU A 55 1.02 -21.27 -0.18
CA LEU A 55 0.41 -21.99 -1.30
C LEU A 55 1.44 -22.75 -2.13
N ARG A 56 2.61 -22.16 -2.38
CA ARG A 56 3.71 -22.89 -3.04
C ARG A 56 4.20 -24.07 -2.22
N GLY A 57 4.34 -23.89 -0.91
CA GLY A 57 4.75 -24.97 0.00
C GLY A 57 3.79 -26.16 -0.06
N ILE A 58 2.48 -25.89 0.03
CA ILE A 58 1.47 -26.97 0.03
C ILE A 58 1.28 -27.60 -1.35
N ALA A 59 1.42 -26.84 -2.44
CA ALA A 59 1.42 -27.38 -3.79
C ALA A 59 2.66 -28.24 -4.07
N GLY A 60 3.82 -27.84 -3.55
CA GLY A 60 5.04 -28.64 -3.62
C GLY A 60 4.92 -29.95 -2.83
N LEU A 61 4.17 -29.95 -1.72
CA LEU A 61 3.84 -31.17 -0.98
C LEU A 61 2.92 -32.09 -1.78
N GLU A 62 1.83 -31.55 -2.33
CA GLU A 62 0.88 -32.27 -3.19
C GLU A 62 1.57 -32.94 -4.38
N ALA A 63 2.50 -32.24 -5.02
CA ALA A 63 3.28 -32.77 -6.14
C ALA A 63 4.20 -33.93 -5.72
N LYS A 64 4.73 -33.92 -4.49
CA LYS A 64 5.62 -34.97 -3.97
C LYS A 64 4.85 -36.20 -3.47
N THR A 65 3.71 -36.01 -2.83
CA THR A 65 2.92 -37.10 -2.22
C THR A 65 1.84 -37.65 -3.15
N GLY A 66 1.55 -36.97 -4.27
CA GLY A 66 0.49 -37.31 -5.23
C GLY A 66 -0.92 -36.94 -4.74
N SER A 67 -1.12 -36.76 -3.43
CA SER A 67 -2.38 -36.26 -2.88
C SER A 67 -2.17 -35.61 -1.51
N LEU A 68 -3.04 -34.65 -1.18
CA LEU A 68 -3.10 -34.01 0.13
C LEU A 68 -4.06 -34.73 1.07
N THR A 69 -3.70 -34.81 2.34
CA THR A 69 -4.59 -35.21 3.44
C THR A 69 -5.76 -34.22 3.57
N ARG A 70 -6.81 -34.61 4.33
CA ARG A 70 -7.96 -33.73 4.59
C ARG A 70 -7.55 -32.41 5.25
N ASP A 71 -6.63 -32.46 6.20
CA ASP A 71 -6.15 -31.29 6.92
C ASP A 71 -5.33 -30.37 6.02
N GLU A 72 -4.50 -30.94 5.15
CA GLU A 72 -3.73 -30.17 4.17
C GLU A 72 -4.63 -29.52 3.11
N LYS A 73 -5.64 -30.23 2.60
CA LYS A 73 -6.65 -29.62 1.71
C LYS A 73 -7.35 -28.45 2.39
N THR A 74 -7.69 -28.60 3.67
CA THR A 74 -8.31 -27.54 4.47
C THR A 74 -7.37 -26.34 4.61
N ARG A 75 -6.09 -26.55 4.93
CA ARG A 75 -5.09 -25.48 4.98
C ARG A 75 -4.88 -24.80 3.63
N LYS A 76 -4.83 -25.57 2.53
CA LYS A 76 -4.70 -25.05 1.16
C LYS A 76 -5.84 -24.09 0.84
N ASN A 77 -7.09 -24.51 1.10
CA ASN A 77 -8.27 -23.67 0.89
C ASN A 77 -8.24 -22.40 1.76
N GLN A 78 -7.78 -22.53 3.01
CA GLN A 78 -7.60 -21.37 3.88
C GLN A 78 -6.57 -20.39 3.32
N TYR A 79 -5.43 -20.87 2.82
CA TYR A 79 -4.41 -20.01 2.21
C TYR A 79 -4.88 -19.33 0.92
N VAL A 80 -5.72 -19.98 0.12
CA VAL A 80 -6.37 -19.35 -1.04
C VAL A 80 -7.26 -18.20 -0.57
N ARG A 81 -8.15 -18.47 0.38
CA ARG A 81 -9.06 -17.46 0.93
C ARG A 81 -8.30 -16.28 1.54
N ASP A 82 -7.28 -16.55 2.34
CA ASP A 82 -6.48 -15.49 2.99
C ASP A 82 -5.65 -14.69 1.99
N ARG A 83 -5.21 -15.32 0.89
CA ARG A 83 -4.57 -14.62 -0.23
C ARG A 83 -5.56 -13.66 -0.88
N ASP A 84 -6.78 -14.11 -1.18
CA ASP A 84 -7.77 -13.30 -1.89
C ASP A 84 -8.21 -12.10 -1.05
N ILE A 85 -8.45 -12.31 0.26
CA ILE A 85 -8.72 -11.21 1.21
C ILE A 85 -7.54 -10.23 1.27
N ALA A 86 -6.31 -10.74 1.29
CA ALA A 86 -5.13 -9.88 1.31
C ALA A 86 -4.97 -9.10 -0.01
N TRP A 87 -5.33 -9.70 -1.14
CA TRP A 87 -5.33 -9.08 -2.46
C TRP A 87 -6.36 -7.95 -2.53
N GLU A 88 -7.62 -8.21 -2.18
CA GLU A 88 -8.68 -7.20 -2.19
C GLU A 88 -8.30 -5.98 -1.33
N GLY A 89 -7.74 -6.23 -0.14
CA GLY A 89 -7.25 -5.17 0.73
C GLY A 89 -6.05 -4.42 0.13
N LEU A 90 -5.11 -5.15 -0.49
CA LEU A 90 -3.96 -4.56 -1.15
C LEU A 90 -4.41 -3.66 -2.31
N GLU A 91 -5.19 -4.20 -3.24
CA GLU A 91 -5.72 -3.51 -4.42
C GLU A 91 -6.43 -2.21 -4.02
N SER A 92 -7.33 -2.28 -3.05
CA SER A 92 -8.03 -1.10 -2.52
C SER A 92 -7.07 -0.03 -2.00
N THR A 93 -6.08 -0.42 -1.19
CA THR A 93 -5.09 0.54 -0.65
C THR A 93 -4.16 1.10 -1.72
N LEU A 94 -3.85 0.34 -2.77
CA LEU A 94 -3.03 0.82 -3.88
C LEU A 94 -3.80 1.77 -4.80
N TRP A 95 -5.10 1.55 -5.00
CA TRP A 95 -5.97 2.53 -5.65
C TRP A 95 -6.03 3.83 -4.85
N GLU A 96 -6.22 3.77 -3.54
CA GLU A 96 -6.16 4.96 -2.68
C GLU A 96 -4.80 5.65 -2.77
N ALA A 97 -3.71 4.88 -2.74
CA ALA A 97 -2.36 5.41 -2.89
C ALA A 97 -2.16 6.11 -4.25
N SER A 98 -2.70 5.57 -5.33
CA SER A 98 -2.59 6.17 -6.67
C SER A 98 -3.22 7.58 -6.74
N LEU A 99 -4.21 7.87 -5.91
CA LEU A 99 -4.89 9.17 -5.83
C LEU A 99 -4.17 10.14 -4.89
N LEU A 100 -3.60 9.62 -3.81
CA LEU A 100 -3.02 10.42 -2.72
C LEU A 100 -1.55 10.77 -2.95
N PHE A 101 -0.83 9.94 -3.70
CA PHE A 101 0.59 10.06 -3.96
C PHE A 101 0.87 10.58 -5.38
N GLY A 102 2.09 11.06 -5.57
CA GLY A 102 2.60 11.64 -6.79
C GLY A 102 2.96 10.62 -7.88
N PRO A 103 3.53 11.11 -9.00
CA PRO A 103 3.71 10.31 -10.22
C PRO A 103 4.61 9.09 -10.05
N SER A 104 5.67 9.17 -9.24
CA SER A 104 6.62 8.07 -9.06
C SER A 104 5.99 6.89 -8.33
N ALA A 105 5.22 7.17 -7.27
CA ALA A 105 4.43 6.16 -6.59
C ALA A 105 3.36 5.55 -7.50
N ARG A 106 2.62 6.39 -8.24
CA ARG A 106 1.58 5.93 -9.19
C ARG A 106 2.16 5.01 -10.26
N GLN A 107 3.28 5.39 -10.88
CA GLN A 107 3.93 4.55 -11.88
C GLN A 107 4.34 3.18 -11.31
N ALA A 108 4.91 3.15 -10.11
CA ALA A 108 5.27 1.89 -9.47
C ALA A 108 4.06 0.98 -9.18
N ILE A 109 2.91 1.59 -8.85
CA ILE A 109 1.64 0.89 -8.64
C ILE A 109 1.10 0.35 -9.97
N ASP A 110 1.08 1.16 -11.02
CA ASP A 110 0.58 0.76 -12.34
C ASP A 110 1.39 -0.41 -12.91
N GLU A 111 2.72 -0.36 -12.77
CA GLU A 111 3.61 -1.46 -13.16
C GLU A 111 3.34 -2.73 -12.35
N TYR A 112 3.01 -2.60 -11.06
CA TYR A 112 2.64 -3.74 -10.23
C TYR A 112 1.27 -4.32 -10.61
N PHE A 113 0.27 -3.49 -10.93
CA PHE A 113 -1.02 -3.98 -11.42
C PHE A 113 -0.88 -4.69 -12.77
N ALA A 114 -0.07 -4.15 -13.68
CA ALA A 114 0.24 -4.83 -14.93
C ALA A 114 0.94 -6.17 -14.68
N PHE A 115 1.90 -6.21 -13.76
CA PHE A 115 2.54 -7.46 -13.35
C PHE A 115 1.53 -8.44 -12.76
N GLU A 116 0.70 -8.03 -11.79
CA GLU A 116 -0.29 -8.91 -11.16
C GLU A 116 -1.25 -9.46 -12.20
N ALA A 117 -1.79 -8.65 -13.10
CA ALA A 117 -2.74 -9.11 -14.12
C ALA A 117 -2.18 -10.26 -14.99
N THR A 118 -0.86 -10.30 -15.18
CA THR A 118 -0.18 -11.43 -15.84
C THR A 118 -0.01 -12.65 -14.94
N GLN A 119 0.21 -12.44 -13.64
CA GLN A 119 0.50 -13.49 -12.67
C GLN A 119 -0.74 -14.12 -12.03
N GLY A 120 -1.80 -13.37 -11.80
CA GLY A 120 -3.00 -13.80 -11.06
C GLY A 120 -3.72 -14.99 -11.70
N ASN A 121 -3.55 -15.18 -13.01
CA ASN A 121 -4.13 -16.26 -13.79
C ASN A 121 -3.21 -17.48 -14.01
N LEU A 122 -1.96 -17.41 -13.55
CA LEU A 122 -0.98 -18.48 -13.76
C LEU A 122 -1.15 -19.61 -12.75
N ARG A 123 -0.68 -20.81 -13.11
CA ARG A 123 -0.58 -21.92 -12.16
C ARG A 123 0.48 -21.60 -11.11
N LEU A 124 0.35 -22.20 -9.93
CA LEU A 124 1.31 -22.03 -8.83
C LEU A 124 2.78 -22.28 -9.22
N SER A 125 3.02 -23.21 -10.15
CA SER A 125 4.34 -23.56 -10.69
C SER A 125 4.89 -22.53 -11.68
N GLU A 126 4.03 -21.69 -12.27
CA GLU A 126 4.36 -20.71 -13.31
C GLU A 126 4.51 -19.29 -12.73
N LEU A 127 4.12 -19.09 -11.47
CA LEU A 127 4.23 -17.79 -10.80
C LEU A 127 5.68 -17.35 -10.62
N ALA A 128 5.91 -16.06 -10.83
CA ALA A 128 7.18 -15.42 -10.59
C ALA A 128 7.71 -15.68 -9.17
N PRO A 129 9.02 -15.91 -8.96
CA PRO A 129 9.60 -16.19 -7.65
C PRO A 129 9.24 -15.15 -6.57
N ALA A 130 9.26 -15.55 -5.30
CA ALA A 130 8.93 -14.67 -4.17
C ALA A 130 9.75 -13.36 -4.16
N ALA A 131 11.00 -13.43 -4.60
CA ALA A 131 11.88 -12.27 -4.73
C ALA A 131 11.33 -11.20 -5.71
N THR A 132 10.67 -11.62 -6.79
CA THR A 132 10.04 -10.69 -7.75
C THR A 132 8.90 -9.91 -7.09
N TRP A 133 8.04 -10.59 -6.33
CA TRP A 133 6.97 -9.94 -5.57
C TRP A 133 7.51 -8.97 -4.52
N GLN A 134 8.58 -9.37 -3.81
CA GLN A 134 9.25 -8.52 -2.83
C GLN A 134 9.86 -7.28 -3.48
N MET A 135 10.47 -7.41 -4.66
CA MET A 135 11.00 -6.28 -5.42
C MET A 135 9.91 -5.25 -5.76
N HIS A 136 8.74 -5.70 -6.25
CA HIS A 136 7.61 -4.79 -6.52
C HIS A 136 7.11 -4.10 -5.25
N ARG A 137 6.94 -4.87 -4.16
CA ARG A 137 6.58 -4.31 -2.84
C ARG A 137 7.59 -3.23 -2.44
N ASP A 138 8.88 -3.55 -2.40
CA ASP A 138 9.91 -2.66 -1.89
C ASP A 138 10.01 -1.38 -2.72
N ARG A 139 9.86 -1.50 -4.05
CA ARG A 139 9.76 -0.35 -4.94
C ARG A 139 8.57 0.54 -4.57
N ILE A 140 7.35 0.00 -4.50
CA ILE A 140 6.15 0.80 -4.13
C ILE A 140 6.32 1.42 -2.75
N MET A 141 6.69 0.63 -1.75
CA MET A 141 6.81 1.09 -0.37
C MET A 141 7.87 2.20 -0.22
N SER A 142 8.95 2.14 -1.00
CA SER A 142 9.97 3.19 -1.03
C SER A 142 9.43 4.50 -1.60
N GLN A 143 8.68 4.47 -2.71
CA GLN A 143 8.10 5.68 -3.31
C GLN A 143 7.05 6.30 -2.41
N LEU A 144 6.15 5.48 -1.86
CA LEU A 144 5.15 5.95 -0.90
C LEU A 144 5.82 6.60 0.33
N ARG A 145 6.89 6.02 0.87
CA ARG A 145 7.61 6.61 2.01
C ARG A 145 8.27 7.95 1.67
N LEU A 146 8.94 8.03 0.52
CA LEU A 146 9.62 9.24 0.07
C LEU A 146 8.65 10.40 -0.11
N GLU A 147 7.46 10.12 -0.60
CA GLU A 147 6.42 11.11 -0.88
C GLU A 147 5.46 11.37 0.30
N ALA A 148 5.46 10.49 1.30
CA ALA A 148 4.80 10.72 2.58
C ALA A 148 5.59 11.72 3.43
N THR A 149 6.91 11.74 3.34
CA THR A 149 7.74 12.58 4.23
C THR A 149 7.56 14.06 3.90
N PRO A 150 7.19 14.93 4.87
CA PRO A 150 7.10 16.37 4.66
C PRO A 150 8.47 16.91 4.25
N ARG A 151 8.50 17.81 3.26
CA ARG A 151 9.71 18.54 2.85
C ARG A 151 9.67 19.96 3.36
#